data_AF-A0A2U2MZC2-F1
#
_entry.id   AF-A0A2U2MZC2-F1
#
_cell.length_a   1.000
_cell.length_b   1.000
_cell.length_c   1.000
_cell.angle_alpha   90.00
_cell.angle_beta   90.00
_cell.angle_gamma   90.00
#
_symmetry.space_group_name_H-M   'P 1'
#
loop_
_entity.id
_entity.type
_entity.pdbx_description
1 polymer ?
#
loop_
_entity_poly.entity_id
_entity_poly.type
_entity_poly.pdbx_seq_one_letter_code
_entity_poly.pdbx_strand_id
1 'polypeptide(L)'
;MVAKAVKAPDLGYDRWILVDDETGEILDDAQGYGYKSASGAHRAYAYKTMPNAKKKKLDTTKRRVQQFWRKHSSLADDINALAFDTLKCGEEFSDSDIIQAIEESGVDTGDLTPKQLAKYF
;
A
#
# COMPACT_ATOMS: atom_id res chain seq x y z
N MET A 1 19.64 16.81 1.13
CA MET A 1 18.16 16.87 1.25
C MET A 1 17.65 15.58 1.83
N VAL A 2 17.53 15.57 3.15
CA VAL A 2 17.00 14.46 3.94
C VAL A 2 15.67 14.94 4.50
N ALA A 3 14.56 14.31 4.10
CA ALA A 3 13.25 14.72 4.59
C ALA A 3 13.03 14.17 6.00
N LYS A 4 12.47 14.99 6.89
CA LYS A 4 12.15 14.66 8.29
C LYS A 4 10.74 15.08 8.64
N ALA A 5 10.00 14.19 9.29
CA ALA A 5 8.70 14.54 9.84
C ALA A 5 8.86 15.19 11.23
N VAL A 6 8.22 16.33 11.43
CA VAL A 6 8.20 17.07 12.69
C VAL A 6 6.78 17.38 13.11
N LYS A 7 6.53 17.49 14.42
CA LYS A 7 5.22 17.92 14.93
C LYS A 7 4.99 19.41 14.64
N ALA A 8 3.77 19.76 14.24
CA ALA A 8 3.30 21.13 14.00
C ALA A 8 2.21 21.49 15.02
N PRO A 9 2.58 21.97 16.22
CA PRO A 9 1.64 22.22 17.32
C PRO A 9 0.70 23.40 17.06
N ASP A 10 1.10 24.32 16.20
CA ASP A 10 0.37 25.47 15.70
C ASP A 10 -0.88 25.11 14.87
N LEU A 11 -0.98 23.87 14.37
CA LEU A 11 -2.16 23.35 13.68
C LEU A 11 -3.26 22.83 14.62
N GLY A 12 -3.15 23.07 15.94
CA GLY A 12 -4.19 22.80 16.93
C GLY A 12 -4.47 21.32 17.24
N TYR A 13 -3.71 20.40 16.63
CA TYR A 13 -3.79 18.94 16.81
C TYR A 13 -2.38 18.33 16.73
N ASP A 14 -2.18 17.09 17.19
CA ASP A 14 -0.93 16.32 17.03
C ASP A 14 -0.66 15.99 15.53
N ARG A 15 -0.39 17.03 14.74
CA ARG A 15 -0.15 16.97 13.30
C ARG A 15 1.34 16.95 13.00
N TRP A 16 1.65 16.36 11.87
CA TRP A 16 3.00 16.21 11.37
C TRP A 16 3.14 16.91 10.03
N ILE A 17 4.22 17.66 9.86
CA ILE A 17 4.63 18.22 8.57
C ILE A 17 5.99 17.64 8.19
N LEU A 18 6.34 17.72 6.92
CA LEU A 18 7.62 17.29 6.42
C LEU A 18 8.49 18.49 6.11
N VAL A 19 9.68 18.50 6.69
CA VAL A 19 10.70 19.53 6.50
C VAL A 19 11.97 18.90 5.94
N ASP A 20 12.81 19.71 5.30
CA ASP A 20 14.19 19.32 5.05
C ASP A 20 14.98 19.38 6.36
N ASP A 21 15.73 18.32 6.67
CA ASP A 21 16.47 18.18 7.93
C ASP A 21 17.69 19.12 7.99
N GLU A 22 18.23 19.55 6.85
CA GLU A 22 19.40 20.43 6.79
C GLU A 22 18.97 21.91 6.84
N THR A 23 17.94 22.30 6.09
CA THR A 23 17.52 23.71 5.94
C THR A 23 16.34 24.11 6.81
N GLY A 24 15.53 23.15 7.28
CA GLY A 24 14.27 23.41 7.98
C GLY A 24 13.12 23.87 7.06
N GLU A 25 13.32 23.90 5.75
CA GLU A 25 12.29 24.29 4.78
C GLU A 25 11.13 23.29 4.76
N ILE A 26 9.89 23.79 4.67
CA ILE A 26 8.69 22.94 4.55
C ILE A 26 8.66 22.28 3.17
N LEU A 27 8.79 20.96 3.13
CA LEU A 27 8.69 20.14 1.92
C LEU A 27 7.24 19.72 1.62
N ASP A 28 6.45 19.47 2.67
CA ASP A 28 5.02 19.16 2.57
C ASP A 28 4.30 19.36 3.91
N ASP A 29 3.28 20.20 3.95
CA ASP A 29 2.44 20.48 5.11
C ASP A 29 1.00 19.98 4.96
N ALA A 30 0.73 19.16 3.93
CA ALA A 30 -0.61 18.74 3.54
C ALA A 30 -1.58 19.93 3.33
N GLN A 31 -1.12 20.97 2.62
CA GLN A 31 -1.91 22.18 2.32
C GLN A 31 -2.38 22.91 3.58
N GLY A 32 -1.52 22.94 4.61
CA GLY A 32 -1.80 23.60 5.89
C GLY A 32 -2.61 22.77 6.90
N TYR A 33 -2.99 21.53 6.59
CA TYR A 33 -3.70 20.66 7.55
C TYR A 33 -2.78 19.76 8.38
N GLY A 34 -1.60 19.43 7.85
CA GLY A 34 -0.69 18.43 8.40
C GLY A 34 -1.21 17.00 8.38
N TYR A 35 -0.29 16.05 8.51
CA TYR A 35 -0.56 14.62 8.53
C TYR A 35 -0.89 14.13 9.95
N LYS A 36 -1.68 13.06 10.05
CA LYS A 36 -2.00 12.41 11.34
C LYS A 36 -0.80 11.64 11.95
N SER A 37 0.24 11.37 11.17
CA SER A 37 1.42 10.64 11.63
C SER A 37 2.67 11.01 10.82
N ALA A 38 3.84 10.84 11.44
CA ALA A 38 5.14 10.98 10.80
C ALA A 38 5.28 10.07 9.56
N SER A 39 4.90 8.80 9.70
CA SER A 39 4.95 7.84 8.59
C SER A 39 4.03 8.23 7.44
N GLY A 40 2.88 8.85 7.73
CA GLY A 40 1.98 9.40 6.71
C GLY A 40 2.64 10.50 5.89
N ALA A 41 3.31 11.45 6.56
CA ALA A 41 4.05 12.53 5.92
C ALA A 41 5.16 12.00 5.00
N HIS A 42 5.98 11.07 5.51
CA HIS A 42 7.04 10.45 4.71
C HIS A 42 6.50 9.69 3.49
N ARG A 43 5.43 8.91 3.63
CA ARG A 43 4.83 8.20 2.49
C ARG A 43 4.29 9.16 1.43
N ALA A 44 3.63 10.24 1.85
CA ALA A 44 3.07 11.22 0.93
C ALA A 44 4.19 11.89 0.11
N TYR A 45 5.25 12.34 0.77
CA TYR A 45 6.39 12.94 0.08
C TYR A 45 7.16 11.95 -0.78
N ALA A 46 7.36 10.71 -0.32
CA ALA A 46 7.97 9.66 -1.13
C ALA A 46 7.16 9.39 -2.41
N TYR A 47 5.82 9.49 -2.36
CA TYR A 47 4.98 9.38 -3.54
C TYR A 47 5.05 10.63 -4.44
N LYS A 48 5.03 11.83 -3.84
CA LYS A 48 5.16 13.12 -4.54
C LYS A 48 6.44 13.16 -5.37
N THR A 49 7.57 12.84 -4.75
CA THR A 49 8.92 12.83 -5.35
C THR A 49 9.22 11.61 -6.22
N MET A 50 8.34 10.60 -6.22
CA MET A 50 8.56 9.38 -7.01
C MET A 50 8.61 9.69 -8.52
N PRO A 51 9.63 9.20 -9.26
CA PRO A 51 9.71 9.37 -10.70
C PRO A 51 8.49 8.81 -11.44
N ASN A 52 8.03 9.52 -12.48
CA ASN A 52 6.85 9.12 -13.27
C ASN A 52 6.98 7.72 -13.88
N ALA A 53 8.18 7.30 -14.28
CA ALA A 53 8.43 5.95 -14.77
C ALA A 53 8.12 4.88 -13.71
N LYS A 54 8.46 5.13 -12.44
CA LYS A 54 8.16 4.23 -11.32
C LYS A 54 6.66 4.21 -11.02
N LYS A 55 5.99 5.37 -11.04
CA LYS A 55 4.53 5.47 -10.92
C LYS A 55 3.81 4.66 -12.01
N LYS A 56 4.25 4.79 -13.27
CA LYS A 56 3.68 4.06 -14.41
C LYS A 56 3.88 2.54 -14.29
N LYS A 57 5.05 2.09 -13.81
CA LYS A 57 5.29 0.66 -13.53
C LYS A 57 4.36 0.11 -12.45
N LEU A 58 4.13 0.86 -11.37
CA LEU A 58 3.19 0.51 -10.30
C LEU A 58 1.75 0.40 -10.83
N ASP A 59 1.28 1.39 -11.59
CA ASP A 59 -0.05 1.39 -12.20
C ASP A 59 -0.23 0.24 -13.20
N THR A 60 0.79 -0.01 -14.03
CA THR A 60 0.79 -1.16 -14.96
C THR A 60 0.72 -2.49 -14.20
N THR A 61 1.48 -2.65 -13.13
CA THR A 61 1.45 -3.86 -12.29
C THR A 61 0.07 -4.06 -11.68
N LYS A 62 -0.51 -3.01 -11.08
CA LYS A 62 -1.85 -3.05 -10.49
C LYS A 62 -2.91 -3.49 -11.52
N ARG A 63 -2.90 -2.94 -12.73
CA ARG A 63 -3.83 -3.33 -13.80
C ARG A 63 -3.69 -4.79 -14.19
N ARG A 64 -2.48 -5.32 -14.23
CA ARG A 64 -2.22 -6.72 -14.56
C ARG A 64 -2.72 -7.66 -13.47
N VAL A 65 -2.52 -7.32 -12.21
CA VAL A 65 -3.06 -8.06 -11.06
C VAL A 65 -4.59 -8.06 -11.10
N GLN A 66 -5.23 -6.92 -11.35
CA GLN A 66 -6.70 -6.86 -11.51
C GLN A 66 -7.21 -7.72 -12.67
N GLN A 67 -6.48 -7.76 -13.79
CA GLN A 67 -6.82 -8.64 -14.90
C GLN A 67 -6.63 -10.11 -14.57
N PHE A 68 -5.60 -10.46 -13.79
CA PHE A 68 -5.41 -11.82 -13.28
C PHE A 68 -6.60 -12.24 -12.43
N TRP A 69 -6.98 -11.47 -11.41
CA TRP A 69 -8.10 -11.82 -10.53
C TRP A 69 -9.44 -11.90 -11.26
N ARG A 70 -9.65 -11.06 -12.28
CA ARG A 70 -10.85 -11.16 -13.13
C ARG A 70 -10.88 -12.45 -13.96
N LYS A 71 -9.72 -12.97 -14.40
CA LYS A 71 -9.63 -14.24 -15.13
C LYS A 71 -9.73 -15.46 -14.22
N HIS A 72 -9.25 -15.33 -12.98
CA HIS A 72 -9.24 -16.38 -11.97
C HIS A 72 -10.30 -16.10 -10.88
N SER A 73 -11.52 -15.72 -11.29
CA SER A 73 -12.57 -15.32 -10.34
C SER A 73 -12.97 -16.45 -9.40
N SER A 74 -12.96 -17.71 -9.85
CA SER A 74 -13.23 -18.88 -8.99
C SER A 74 -12.24 -18.95 -7.83
N LEU A 75 -10.93 -18.78 -8.11
CA LEU A 75 -9.93 -18.76 -7.07
C LEU A 75 -10.12 -17.56 -6.13
N ALA A 76 -10.51 -16.39 -6.67
CA ALA A 76 -10.81 -15.24 -5.83
C ALA A 76 -12.03 -15.49 -4.91
N ASP A 77 -13.06 -16.17 -5.42
CA ASP A 77 -14.24 -16.53 -4.64
C ASP A 77 -13.87 -17.55 -3.55
N ASP A 78 -13.04 -18.54 -3.86
CA ASP A 78 -12.54 -19.54 -2.90
C ASP A 78 -11.73 -18.87 -1.78
N ILE A 79 -10.83 -17.93 -2.12
CA ILE A 79 -10.05 -17.16 -1.15
C ILE A 79 -10.96 -16.27 -0.29
N ASN A 80 -11.99 -15.65 -0.88
CA ASN A 80 -12.95 -14.85 -0.11
C ASN A 80 -13.78 -15.71 0.85
N ALA A 81 -14.15 -16.93 0.44
CA ALA A 81 -14.84 -17.89 1.30
C ALA A 81 -13.94 -18.31 2.47
N LEU A 82 -12.67 -18.61 2.20
CA LEU A 82 -11.67 -18.91 3.23
C LEU A 82 -11.54 -17.74 4.21
N ALA A 83 -11.35 -16.52 3.71
CA ALA A 83 -11.24 -15.32 4.54
C ALA A 83 -12.47 -15.13 5.44
N PHE A 84 -13.67 -15.34 4.89
CA PHE A 84 -14.91 -15.25 5.64
C PHE A 84 -14.97 -16.27 6.78
N ASP A 85 -14.62 -17.53 6.52
CA ASP A 85 -14.65 -18.59 7.52
C ASP A 85 -13.59 -18.38 8.62
N THR A 86 -12.36 -18.01 8.25
CA THR A 86 -11.28 -17.66 9.20
C THR A 86 -11.72 -16.53 10.13
N LEU A 87 -12.24 -15.43 9.57
CA LEU A 87 -12.70 -14.28 10.36
C LEU A 87 -13.89 -14.64 11.25
N LYS A 88 -14.77 -15.54 10.81
CA LYS A 88 -15.90 -16.03 11.63
C LYS A 88 -15.44 -16.84 12.84
N CYS A 89 -14.31 -17.53 12.73
CA CYS A 89 -13.65 -18.22 13.84
C CYS A 89 -12.89 -17.26 14.79
N GLY A 90 -12.84 -15.97 14.47
CA GLY A 90 -12.10 -14.96 15.24
C GLY A 90 -10.59 -15.00 14.98
N GLU A 91 -10.17 -15.65 13.91
CA GLU A 91 -8.78 -15.71 13.47
C GLU A 91 -8.48 -14.56 12.49
N GLU A 92 -7.21 -14.20 12.36
CA GLU A 92 -6.77 -13.17 11.42
C GLU A 92 -6.55 -13.78 10.03
N PHE A 93 -6.91 -13.04 8.99
CA PHE A 93 -6.64 -13.38 7.60
C PHE A 93 -5.70 -12.33 6.98
N SER A 94 -4.66 -12.78 6.30
CA SER A 94 -3.52 -11.96 5.89
C SER A 94 -3.09 -12.21 4.44
N ASP A 95 -2.18 -11.36 3.93
CA ASP A 95 -1.56 -11.54 2.62
C ASP A 95 -0.87 -12.92 2.48
N SER A 96 -0.39 -13.51 3.58
CA SER A 96 0.26 -14.83 3.56
C SER A 96 -0.72 -15.94 3.20
N ASP A 97 -1.96 -15.85 3.67
CA ASP A 97 -3.01 -16.83 3.40
C ASP A 97 -3.43 -16.78 1.93
N ILE A 98 -3.51 -15.57 1.35
CA ILE A 98 -3.74 -15.37 -0.08
C ILE A 98 -2.59 -15.97 -0.90
N ILE A 99 -1.34 -15.72 -0.50
CA ILE A 99 -0.15 -16.27 -1.18
C ILE A 99 -0.18 -17.80 -1.16
N GLN A 100 -0.46 -18.40 0.00
CA GLN A 100 -0.56 -19.85 0.14
C GLN A 100 -1.67 -20.43 -0.76
N ALA A 101 -2.86 -19.83 -0.77
CA ALA A 101 -3.96 -20.27 -1.62
C ALA A 101 -3.62 -20.19 -3.12
N ILE A 102 -2.89 -19.16 -3.56
CA ILE A 102 -2.40 -19.06 -4.95
C ILE A 102 -1.43 -20.21 -5.25
N GLU A 103 -0.48 -20.48 -4.36
CA GLU A 103 0.52 -21.55 -4.54
C GLU A 103 -0.13 -22.94 -4.57
N GLU A 104 -1.09 -23.20 -3.68
CA GLU A 104 -1.83 -24.47 -3.62
C GLU A 104 -2.75 -24.69 -4.82
N SER A 105 -3.30 -23.62 -5.40
CA SER A 105 -4.18 -23.72 -6.57
C SER A 105 -3.44 -24.18 -7.85
N GLY A 106 -2.11 -24.02 -7.90
CA GLY A 106 -1.30 -24.37 -9.06
C GLY A 106 -1.57 -23.51 -10.31
N VAL A 107 -2.25 -22.36 -10.17
CA VAL A 107 -2.53 -21.46 -11.30
C VAL A 107 -1.25 -20.82 -11.84
N ASP A 108 -1.17 -20.70 -13.16
CA ASP A 108 -0.07 -19.98 -13.80
C ASP A 108 -0.20 -18.47 -13.54
N THR A 109 0.75 -17.93 -12.78
CA THR A 109 0.83 -16.49 -12.43
C THR A 109 1.58 -15.68 -13.49
N GLY A 110 2.17 -16.34 -14.50
CA GLY A 110 3.02 -15.71 -15.50
C GLY A 110 4.25 -15.05 -14.86
N ASP A 111 4.38 -13.74 -15.05
CA ASP A 111 5.45 -12.92 -14.48
C ASP A 111 5.04 -12.12 -13.23
N LEU A 112 3.83 -12.33 -12.72
CA LEU A 112 3.38 -11.75 -11.47
C LEU A 112 3.80 -12.65 -10.31
N THR A 113 4.42 -12.07 -9.29
CA THR A 113 4.71 -12.80 -8.06
C THR A 113 3.45 -12.94 -7.20
N PRO A 114 3.30 -14.03 -6.40
CA PRO A 114 2.19 -14.16 -5.46
C PRO A 114 2.04 -12.95 -4.52
N LYS A 115 3.17 -12.34 -4.10
CA LYS A 115 3.18 -11.10 -3.30
C LYS A 115 2.54 -9.91 -4.02
N GLN A 116 2.76 -9.78 -5.33
CA GLN A 116 2.10 -8.72 -6.11
C GLN A 116 0.61 -8.98 -6.26
N LEU A 117 0.21 -10.25 -6.38
CA LEU A 117 -1.18 -10.66 -6.46
C LEU A 117 -1.93 -10.39 -5.15
N ALA A 118 -1.39 -10.81 -4.01
CA ALA A 118 -1.97 -10.57 -2.70
C ALA A 118 -2.10 -9.08 -2.35
N LYS A 119 -1.08 -8.28 -2.69
CA LYS A 119 -1.09 -6.82 -2.44
C LYS A 119 -2.27 -6.08 -3.08
N TYR A 120 -2.81 -6.60 -4.18
CA TYR A 120 -3.93 -5.99 -4.91
C TYR A 120 -5.08 -6.97 -5.16
N PHE A 121 -5.20 -7.99 -4.29
CA PHE A 121 -6.43 -8.75 -4.14
C PHE A 121 -7.53 -7.83 -3.58
#